data_AF-A0A426QJG8-F1
#
_entry.id   AF-A0A426QJG8-F1
#
_cell.length_a   1.000
_cell.length_b   1.000
_cell.length_c   1.000
_cell.angle_alpha   90.00
_cell.angle_beta   90.00
_cell.angle_gamma   90.00
#
_symmetry.space_group_name_H-M   'P 1'
#
loop_
_entity.id
_entity.type
_entity.pdbx_description
1 polymer ?
#
loop_
_entity_poly.entity_id
_entity_poly.type
_entity_poly.pdbx_seq_one_letter_code
_entity_poly.pdbx_strand_id
1 'polypeptide(L)'
;MKDHLQEVVPADGKAEMVRAVAKGDIQLYRVRCTPSMRPIAKAVANPALRCELVDGGQAWKTLASFVTPEYFEDFAEVIFMAALFENTILFHLWSNYWDIHFRPHEDIGRFISRDVHSEQGPFISIAHVLHEDDNASRYNLERNWKTGRANAKRGDRVIDRAVQLAGELFKGSKFLLQTNNWHSARLAPEDLPKGAIPIKVNSHGLNEYKGYTRAASLAITNPDNHEARWLVSRTGLDPDKMYLAYRIHTVYQAVGRTAIRDYGNAVPKVFLVAGKEDAEYLHKLFQGSRWIGKVGDVPSLKQLTQKNRKPKLVDSSQYARWRNRRDALKRKIRKGTISEPEAKELEQINSRLADLKMAADGA
;
A
#
# COMPACT_ATOMS: atom_id res chain seq x y z
N MET A 1 4.13 20.59 18.01
CA MET A 1 5.52 20.69 17.50
C MET A 1 5.44 20.86 16.00
N LYS A 2 5.66 22.08 15.49
CA LYS A 2 5.85 22.31 14.05
C LYS A 2 7.30 21.93 13.76
N ASP A 3 7.57 20.66 13.48
CA ASP A 3 8.86 20.29 12.89
C ASP A 3 9.06 21.16 11.63
N HIS A 4 10.26 21.70 11.46
CA HIS A 4 10.62 22.48 10.29
C HIS A 4 10.61 21.58 9.05
N LEU A 5 9.42 21.41 8.48
CA LEU A 5 9.21 20.68 7.25
C LEU A 5 9.81 21.46 6.09
N GLN A 6 10.59 20.78 5.27
CA GLN A 6 11.16 21.36 4.05
C GLN A 6 10.09 21.33 2.96
N GLU A 7 9.22 22.34 2.99
CA GLU A 7 8.39 22.67 1.85
C GLU A 7 9.26 22.87 0.61
N VAL A 8 8.85 22.29 -0.49
CA VAL A 8 9.57 22.36 -1.76
C VAL A 8 8.99 23.48 -2.59
N VAL A 9 9.67 24.62 -2.53
CA VAL A 9 9.36 25.83 -3.30
C VAL A 9 10.40 26.09 -4.39
N PRO A 10 10.05 26.83 -5.45
CA PRO A 10 11.05 27.35 -6.38
C PRO A 10 12.09 28.20 -5.62
N ALA A 11 13.37 28.03 -5.94
CA ALA A 11 14.41 28.92 -5.43
C ALA A 11 14.19 30.37 -5.90
N ASP A 12 14.77 31.34 -5.20
CA ASP A 12 14.64 32.77 -5.51
C ASP A 12 14.92 33.08 -6.97
N GLY A 13 14.00 33.81 -7.61
CA GLY A 13 14.07 34.17 -9.03
C GLY A 13 13.86 33.00 -10.01
N LYS A 14 13.47 31.80 -9.54
CA LYS A 14 13.27 30.61 -10.40
C LYS A 14 11.81 30.22 -10.63
N ALA A 15 10.84 30.94 -10.05
CA ALA A 15 9.41 30.61 -10.18
C ALA A 15 8.93 30.55 -11.64
N GLU A 16 9.32 31.51 -12.49
CA GLU A 16 8.95 31.53 -13.91
C GLU A 16 9.54 30.36 -14.69
N MET A 17 10.78 30.00 -14.37
CA MET A 17 11.44 28.82 -14.95
C MET A 17 10.71 27.53 -14.57
N VAL A 18 10.31 27.36 -13.30
CA VAL A 18 9.53 26.18 -12.87
C VAL A 18 8.18 26.14 -13.59
N ARG A 19 7.49 27.27 -13.73
CA ARG A 19 6.24 27.37 -14.50
C ARG A 19 6.41 27.02 -15.98
N ALA A 20 7.49 27.46 -16.61
CA ALA A 20 7.81 27.13 -17.99
C ALA A 20 8.10 25.63 -18.16
N VAL A 21 8.87 25.03 -17.26
CA VAL A 21 9.11 23.58 -17.26
C VAL A 21 7.81 22.80 -17.07
N ALA A 22 6.92 23.24 -16.18
CA ALA A 22 5.60 22.63 -15.97
C ALA A 22 4.77 22.61 -17.26
N LYS A 23 4.77 23.72 -18.01
CA LYS A 23 4.09 23.87 -19.31
C LYS A 23 4.76 23.06 -20.43
N GLY A 24 6.07 22.82 -20.34
CA GLY A 24 6.87 22.13 -21.35
C GLY A 24 7.74 23.08 -22.20
N ASP A 25 7.81 24.35 -21.83
CA ASP A 25 8.53 25.42 -22.54
C ASP A 25 10.03 25.42 -22.19
N ILE A 26 10.67 24.24 -22.29
CA ILE A 26 12.02 24.00 -21.79
C ILE A 26 13.12 24.74 -22.57
N GLN A 27 12.82 25.16 -23.82
CA GLN A 27 13.77 25.87 -24.67
C GLN A 27 14.01 27.32 -24.22
N LEU A 28 13.00 27.95 -23.62
CA LEU A 28 13.05 29.36 -23.22
C LEU A 28 14.11 29.64 -22.15
N TYR A 29 14.42 28.65 -21.31
CA TYR A 29 15.35 28.80 -20.17
C TYR A 29 16.64 27.99 -20.30
N ARG A 30 16.87 27.33 -21.45
CA ARG A 30 18.04 26.46 -21.69
C ARG A 30 18.26 25.42 -20.58
N VAL A 31 17.18 24.97 -19.92
CA VAL A 31 17.26 24.02 -18.81
C VAL A 31 17.32 22.61 -19.35
N ARG A 32 18.30 21.82 -18.91
CA ARG A 32 18.28 20.37 -19.08
C ARG A 32 17.20 19.79 -18.15
N CYS A 33 16.00 19.58 -18.69
CA CYS A 33 14.90 18.95 -17.97
C CYS A 33 14.81 17.48 -18.38
N THR A 34 14.96 16.56 -17.43
CA THR A 34 14.58 15.16 -17.68
C THR A 34 13.06 15.04 -17.73
N PRO A 35 12.49 14.05 -18.45
CA PRO A 35 11.04 13.82 -18.44
C PRO A 35 10.43 13.67 -17.04
N SER A 36 11.21 13.16 -16.09
CA SER A 36 10.83 12.98 -14.67
C SER A 36 10.69 14.29 -13.88
N MET A 37 11.28 15.40 -14.33
CA MET A 37 11.19 16.70 -13.63
C MET A 37 9.89 17.45 -13.93
N ARG A 38 9.23 17.18 -15.06
CA ARG A 38 8.00 17.89 -15.45
C ARG A 38 6.84 17.64 -14.47
N PRO A 39 6.56 16.42 -13.99
CA PRO A 39 5.55 16.20 -12.94
C PRO A 39 5.85 16.97 -11.65
N ILE A 40 7.12 17.04 -11.24
CA ILE A 40 7.55 17.78 -10.04
C ILE A 40 7.31 19.29 -10.26
N ALA A 41 7.75 19.82 -11.40
CA ALA A 41 7.54 21.22 -11.73
C ALA A 41 6.05 21.57 -11.80
N LYS A 42 5.20 20.68 -12.34
CA LYS A 42 3.74 20.85 -12.32
C LYS A 42 3.18 20.89 -10.91
N ALA A 43 3.65 20.01 -10.02
CA ALA A 43 3.20 19.99 -8.63
C ALA A 43 3.61 21.27 -7.89
N VAL A 44 4.89 21.65 -7.97
CA VAL A 44 5.46 22.84 -7.30
C VAL A 44 4.90 24.15 -7.87
N ALA A 45 4.57 24.20 -9.16
CA ALA A 45 3.99 25.39 -9.79
C ALA A 45 2.48 25.51 -9.59
N ASN A 46 1.81 24.48 -9.05
CA ASN A 46 0.36 24.49 -8.87
C ASN A 46 0.02 25.17 -7.53
N PRO A 47 -0.66 26.33 -7.53
CA PRO A 47 -1.00 27.03 -6.29
C PRO A 47 -1.95 26.24 -5.38
N ALA A 48 -2.66 25.23 -5.91
CA ALA A 48 -3.53 24.36 -5.12
C ALA A 48 -2.79 23.23 -4.40
N LEU A 49 -1.50 23.02 -4.68
CA LEU A 49 -0.73 21.91 -4.15
C LEU A 49 0.37 22.41 -3.24
N ARG A 50 0.51 21.75 -2.09
CA ARG A 50 1.72 21.82 -1.27
C ARG A 50 2.62 20.64 -1.59
N CYS A 51 3.92 20.90 -1.71
CA CYS A 51 4.94 19.89 -1.94
C CYS A 51 5.85 19.81 -0.71
N GLU A 52 6.03 18.61 -0.15
CA GLU A 52 6.93 18.37 0.98
C GLU A 52 7.97 17.31 0.63
N LEU A 53 9.20 17.50 1.13
CA LEU A 53 10.22 16.46 1.10
C LEU A 53 9.88 15.36 2.13
N VAL A 54 9.63 14.15 1.64
CA VAL A 54 9.29 12.96 2.45
C VAL A 54 10.55 12.16 2.80
N ASP A 55 11.45 12.00 1.83
CA ASP A 55 12.77 11.40 2.05
C ASP A 55 13.83 12.15 1.25
N GLY A 56 14.97 12.40 1.91
CA GLY A 56 16.09 13.18 1.41
C GLY A 56 17.33 12.35 1.10
N GLY A 57 17.17 11.05 0.82
CA GLY A 57 18.27 10.14 0.48
C GLY A 57 19.26 10.73 -0.55
N GLN A 58 20.53 10.34 -0.46
CA GLN A 58 21.57 10.89 -1.35
C GLN A 58 21.38 10.49 -2.83
N ALA A 59 20.74 9.36 -3.10
CA ALA A 59 20.53 8.83 -4.45
C ALA A 59 19.19 9.23 -5.08
N TRP A 60 18.14 9.42 -4.28
CA TRP A 60 16.81 9.79 -4.73
C TRP A 60 16.09 10.58 -3.63
N LYS A 61 15.23 11.51 -4.06
CA LYS A 61 14.36 12.29 -3.17
C LYS A 61 12.91 11.92 -3.43
N THR A 62 12.14 11.71 -2.38
CA THR A 62 10.68 11.50 -2.47
C THR A 62 9.96 12.75 -2.04
N LEU A 63 8.98 13.14 -2.84
CA LEU A 63 8.13 14.31 -2.61
C LEU A 63 6.69 13.85 -2.42
N ALA A 64 6.03 14.37 -1.40
CA ALA A 64 4.57 14.31 -1.29
C ALA A 64 3.99 15.60 -1.87
N SER A 65 3.06 15.47 -2.82
CA SER A 65 2.26 16.58 -3.33
C SER A 65 0.79 16.33 -3.05
N PHE A 66 0.13 17.26 -2.37
CA PHE A 66 -1.26 17.10 -1.95
C PHE A 66 -1.98 18.45 -2.01
N VAL A 67 -3.30 18.37 -2.21
CA VAL A 67 -4.17 19.55 -2.25
C VAL A 67 -4.36 20.06 -0.82
N THR A 68 -4.30 21.38 -0.64
CA THR A 68 -4.49 22.01 0.67
C THR A 68 -5.79 22.82 0.72
N PRO A 69 -6.43 22.94 1.91
CA PRO A 69 -7.70 23.65 2.05
C PRO A 69 -7.58 25.16 1.79
N GLU A 70 -6.42 25.77 2.03
CA GLU A 70 -6.20 27.22 1.87
C GLU A 70 -6.51 27.70 0.45
N TYR A 71 -6.27 26.86 -0.56
CA TYR A 71 -6.59 27.20 -1.95
C TYR A 71 -8.08 27.43 -2.20
N PHE A 72 -8.95 26.91 -1.32
CA PHE A 72 -10.38 27.00 -1.47
C PHE A 72 -11.04 28.05 -0.55
N GLU A 73 -10.28 28.85 0.18
CA GLU A 73 -10.82 29.83 1.13
C GLU A 73 -11.71 30.89 0.47
N ASP A 74 -11.45 31.23 -0.79
CA ASP A 74 -12.23 32.21 -1.56
C ASP A 74 -13.53 31.64 -2.15
N PHE A 75 -13.76 30.32 -2.04
CA PHE A 75 -15.00 29.72 -2.49
C PHE A 75 -16.07 29.84 -1.42
N ALA A 76 -17.25 30.30 -1.80
CA ALA A 76 -18.40 30.34 -0.89
C ALA A 76 -18.77 28.94 -0.36
N GLU A 77 -18.51 27.90 -1.16
CA GLU A 77 -18.75 26.50 -0.78
C GLU A 77 -17.83 25.55 -1.55
N VAL A 78 -17.39 24.48 -0.87
CA VAL A 78 -16.55 23.42 -1.44
C VAL A 78 -17.22 22.07 -1.17
N ILE A 79 -17.60 21.36 -2.24
CA ILE A 79 -18.33 20.09 -2.14
C ILE A 79 -17.42 18.95 -2.60
N PHE A 80 -17.25 17.96 -1.74
CA PHE A 80 -16.53 16.73 -2.06
C PHE A 80 -17.51 15.59 -2.36
N MET A 81 -17.40 15.02 -3.56
CA MET A 81 -18.14 13.82 -3.96
C MET A 81 -17.17 12.68 -4.23
N ALA A 82 -17.03 11.77 -3.27
CA ALA A 82 -16.23 10.57 -3.41
C ALA A 82 -16.90 9.38 -2.73
N ALA A 83 -16.72 8.19 -3.29
CA ALA A 83 -17.08 6.97 -2.59
C ALA A 83 -16.20 6.83 -1.35
N LEU A 84 -16.82 6.50 -0.21
CA LEU A 84 -16.12 6.31 1.07
C LEU A 84 -15.23 7.51 1.42
N PHE A 85 -15.74 8.75 1.22
CA PHE A 85 -14.93 9.97 1.36
C PHE A 85 -14.23 10.07 2.71
N GLU A 86 -14.92 9.71 3.79
CA GLU A 86 -14.38 9.72 5.15
C GLU A 86 -13.23 8.72 5.36
N ASN A 87 -13.04 7.76 4.46
CA ASN A 87 -11.93 6.82 4.45
C ASN A 87 -10.81 7.23 3.49
N THR A 88 -10.88 8.43 2.90
CA THR A 88 -9.81 8.93 2.02
C THR A 88 -8.67 9.50 2.85
N ILE A 89 -7.45 9.39 2.33
CA ILE A 89 -6.29 10.07 2.90
C ILE A 89 -6.52 11.58 2.99
N LEU A 90 -7.19 12.18 1.99
CA LEU A 90 -7.49 13.61 1.98
C LEU A 90 -8.38 14.01 3.16
N PHE A 91 -9.47 13.28 3.42
CA PHE A 91 -10.35 13.56 4.55
C PHE A 91 -9.57 13.57 5.88
N HIS A 92 -8.77 12.54 6.13
CA HIS A 92 -7.98 12.45 7.36
C HIS A 92 -6.88 13.51 7.44
N LEU A 93 -6.24 13.83 6.31
CA LEU A 93 -5.21 14.87 6.25
C LEU A 93 -5.82 16.24 6.56
N TRP A 94 -6.93 16.60 5.90
CA TRP A 94 -7.61 17.87 6.10
C TRP A 94 -8.19 18.00 7.50
N SER A 95 -8.83 16.94 8.01
CA SER A 95 -9.41 16.95 9.34
C SER A 95 -8.35 17.06 10.44
N ASN A 96 -7.23 16.33 10.35
CA ASN A 96 -6.28 16.24 11.45
C ASN A 96 -5.12 17.24 11.36
N TYR A 97 -4.71 17.63 10.15
CA TYR A 97 -3.61 18.58 9.97
C TYR A 97 -4.08 20.04 9.90
N TRP A 98 -5.26 20.29 9.32
CA TRP A 98 -5.83 21.64 9.18
C TRP A 98 -7.11 21.88 9.99
N ASP A 99 -7.55 20.91 10.79
CA ASP A 99 -8.77 21.02 11.60
C ASP A 99 -10.02 21.34 10.77
N ILE A 100 -10.10 20.80 9.54
CA ILE A 100 -11.25 20.97 8.67
C ILE A 100 -12.38 20.03 9.10
N HIS A 101 -13.55 20.60 9.40
CA HIS A 101 -14.75 19.84 9.70
C HIS A 101 -15.64 19.67 8.46
N PHE A 102 -15.62 18.48 7.87
CA PHE A 102 -16.54 18.13 6.81
C PHE A 102 -17.94 17.86 7.37
N ARG A 103 -18.97 18.34 6.68
CA ARG A 103 -20.38 18.11 7.02
C ARG A 103 -21.15 17.60 5.79
N PRO A 104 -22.16 16.73 5.96
CA PRO A 104 -23.10 16.41 4.90
C PRO A 104 -23.73 17.70 4.35
N HIS A 105 -23.86 17.78 3.03
CA HIS A 105 -24.50 18.91 2.38
C HIS A 105 -26.02 18.87 2.58
N GLU A 106 -26.61 20.00 2.96
CA GLU A 106 -28.02 20.10 3.41
C GLU A 106 -29.03 19.72 2.32
N ASP A 107 -28.77 20.11 1.06
CA ASP A 107 -29.66 19.80 -0.06
C ASP A 107 -29.32 18.49 -0.79
N ILE A 108 -28.04 18.23 -1.09
CA ILE A 108 -27.64 17.03 -1.86
C ILE A 108 -28.09 15.75 -1.17
N GLY A 109 -27.96 15.67 0.16
CA GLY A 109 -28.39 14.50 0.92
C GLY A 109 -29.87 14.17 0.75
N ARG A 110 -30.74 15.18 0.52
CA ARG A 110 -32.19 14.98 0.33
C ARG A 110 -32.51 14.26 -0.97
N PHE A 111 -31.65 14.38 -1.98
CA PHE A 111 -31.82 13.70 -3.27
C PHE A 111 -31.24 12.27 -3.26
N ILE A 112 -30.40 11.95 -2.28
CA ILE A 112 -29.84 10.61 -2.09
C ILE A 112 -30.72 9.86 -1.08
N SER A 113 -31.81 9.29 -1.59
CA SER A 113 -32.79 8.56 -0.77
C SER A 113 -32.43 7.09 -0.53
N ARG A 114 -31.29 6.62 -1.05
CA ARG A 114 -30.96 5.20 -1.13
C ARG A 114 -29.56 4.92 -0.62
N ASP A 115 -29.48 3.88 0.18
CA ASP A 115 -28.21 3.31 0.65
C ASP A 115 -27.97 1.99 -0.11
N VAL A 116 -27.06 2.04 -1.08
CA VAL A 116 -26.68 0.87 -1.87
C VAL A 116 -26.09 -0.24 -0.99
N HIS A 117 -25.45 0.12 0.12
CA HIS A 117 -24.80 -0.85 0.99
C HIS A 117 -25.82 -1.68 1.77
N SER A 118 -26.88 -1.06 2.29
CA SER A 118 -27.97 -1.76 2.96
C SER A 118 -28.87 -2.52 1.97
N GLU A 119 -29.16 -1.94 0.80
CA GLU A 119 -30.06 -2.55 -0.18
C GLU A 119 -29.44 -3.75 -0.90
N GLN A 120 -28.16 -3.66 -1.28
CA GLN A 120 -27.48 -4.73 -2.01
C GLN A 120 -26.81 -5.74 -1.09
N GLY A 121 -26.54 -5.36 0.15
CA GLY A 121 -25.82 -6.19 1.12
C GLY A 121 -26.36 -7.62 1.24
N PRO A 122 -27.68 -7.85 1.42
CA PRO A 122 -28.25 -9.20 1.51
C PRO A 122 -27.97 -10.11 0.31
N PHE A 123 -27.65 -9.54 -0.85
CA PHE A 123 -27.35 -10.29 -2.08
C PHE A 123 -25.85 -10.46 -2.34
N ILE A 124 -24.99 -9.97 -1.44
CA ILE A 124 -23.54 -9.99 -1.60
C ILE A 124 -22.93 -11.08 -0.73
N SER A 125 -22.00 -11.85 -1.29
CA SER A 125 -21.12 -12.76 -0.55
C SER A 125 -19.67 -12.37 -0.72
N ILE A 126 -18.88 -12.42 0.36
CA ILE A 126 -17.53 -11.86 0.39
C ILE A 126 -16.53 -12.90 0.89
N ALA A 127 -15.44 -13.04 0.16
CA ALA A 127 -14.35 -13.97 0.42
C ALA A 127 -12.98 -13.27 0.38
N HIS A 128 -11.98 -13.87 1.03
CA HIS A 128 -10.58 -13.46 0.91
C HIS A 128 -9.65 -14.62 0.57
N VAL A 129 -8.44 -14.34 0.08
CA VAL A 129 -7.45 -15.38 -0.26
C VAL A 129 -6.39 -15.58 0.82
N LEU A 130 -5.79 -14.48 1.28
CA LEU A 130 -4.66 -14.53 2.22
C LEU A 130 -5.08 -15.10 3.57
N HIS A 131 -4.14 -15.74 4.25
CA HIS A 131 -4.31 -16.12 5.64
C HIS A 131 -4.51 -14.88 6.51
N GLU A 132 -5.22 -15.03 7.62
CA GLU A 132 -5.45 -13.95 8.60
C GLU A 132 -4.18 -13.43 9.30
N ASP A 133 -3.06 -14.12 9.14
CA ASP A 133 -1.76 -13.73 9.69
C ASP A 133 -0.99 -12.79 8.75
N ASP A 134 -1.47 -12.64 7.51
CA ASP A 134 -0.74 -11.99 6.42
C ASP A 134 -1.51 -10.80 5.87
N ASN A 135 -0.87 -9.64 5.93
CA ASN A 135 -1.45 -8.41 5.40
C ASN A 135 -1.40 -8.40 3.87
N ALA A 136 -2.41 -7.76 3.26
CA ALA A 136 -2.46 -7.55 1.83
C ALA A 136 -1.39 -6.53 1.41
N SER A 137 -0.29 -7.02 0.85
CA SER A 137 0.85 -6.20 0.43
C SER A 137 1.48 -6.75 -0.84
N ARG A 138 2.09 -5.88 -1.64
CA ARG A 138 2.88 -6.31 -2.79
C ARG A 138 3.96 -7.33 -2.40
N TYR A 139 4.63 -7.08 -1.27
CA TYR A 139 5.63 -7.99 -0.74
C TYR A 139 5.07 -9.40 -0.53
N ASN A 140 3.92 -9.54 0.15
CA ASN A 140 3.30 -10.84 0.36
C ASN A 140 2.80 -11.47 -0.94
N LEU A 141 2.26 -10.68 -1.87
CA LEU A 141 1.78 -11.17 -3.16
C LEU A 141 2.88 -11.71 -4.07
N GLU A 142 4.11 -11.19 -3.97
CA GLU A 142 5.28 -11.64 -4.76
C GLU A 142 6.01 -12.84 -4.14
N ARG A 143 5.66 -13.25 -2.91
CA ARG A 143 6.29 -14.39 -2.23
C ARG A 143 5.77 -15.72 -2.77
N ASN A 144 6.58 -16.76 -2.58
CA ASN A 144 6.22 -18.13 -2.94
C ASN A 144 5.11 -18.63 -2.01
N TRP A 145 3.98 -19.06 -2.54
CA TRP A 145 2.82 -19.42 -1.70
C TRP A 145 3.03 -20.70 -0.88
N LYS A 146 3.95 -21.59 -1.29
CA LYS A 146 4.26 -22.84 -0.56
C LYS A 146 5.37 -22.70 0.46
N THR A 147 6.37 -21.85 0.18
CA THR A 147 7.60 -21.75 0.98
C THR A 147 7.74 -20.43 1.72
N GLY A 148 6.96 -19.40 1.36
CA GLY A 148 7.06 -18.06 1.92
C GLY A 148 8.32 -17.30 1.51
N ARG A 149 9.14 -17.80 0.58
CA ARG A 149 10.36 -17.10 0.14
C ARG A 149 10.02 -15.90 -0.75
N ALA A 150 10.79 -14.83 -0.62
CA ALA A 150 10.70 -13.66 -1.51
C ALA A 150 11.18 -13.99 -2.94
N ASN A 151 10.87 -13.12 -3.90
CA ASN A 151 11.31 -13.22 -5.30
C ASN A 151 10.91 -14.53 -5.99
N ALA A 152 9.70 -15.01 -5.73
CA ALA A 152 9.23 -16.25 -6.34
C ALA A 152 9.03 -16.08 -7.85
N LYS A 153 9.30 -17.16 -8.59
CA LYS A 153 9.05 -17.20 -10.02
C LYS A 153 7.55 -17.18 -10.29
N ARG A 154 7.18 -16.71 -11.48
CA ARG A 154 5.79 -16.78 -11.96
C ARG A 154 5.28 -18.23 -11.90
N GLY A 155 4.02 -18.40 -11.51
CA GLY A 155 3.39 -19.69 -11.24
C GLY A 155 3.45 -20.10 -9.77
N ASP A 156 4.49 -19.64 -9.05
CA ASP A 156 4.70 -19.97 -7.64
C ASP A 156 4.34 -18.83 -6.69
N ARG A 157 4.03 -17.62 -7.20
CA ARG A 157 3.71 -16.46 -6.36
C ARG A 157 2.32 -16.59 -5.76
N VAL A 158 2.12 -15.96 -4.61
CA VAL A 158 0.81 -15.85 -3.95
C VAL A 158 -0.24 -15.22 -4.87
N ILE A 159 0.11 -14.18 -5.63
CA ILE A 159 -0.81 -13.58 -6.61
C ILE A 159 -1.20 -14.55 -7.73
N ASP A 160 -0.29 -15.42 -8.18
CA ASP A 160 -0.60 -16.39 -9.24
C ASP A 160 -1.59 -17.44 -8.70
N ARG A 161 -1.37 -17.92 -7.46
CA ARG A 161 -2.33 -18.81 -6.78
C ARG A 161 -3.66 -18.13 -6.51
N ALA A 162 -3.68 -16.86 -6.13
CA ALA A 162 -4.91 -16.09 -5.90
C ALA A 162 -5.76 -15.96 -7.18
N VAL A 163 -5.12 -15.72 -8.33
CA VAL A 163 -5.80 -15.67 -9.64
C VAL A 163 -6.37 -17.05 -9.99
N GLN A 164 -5.63 -18.12 -9.75
CA GLN A 164 -6.14 -19.48 -9.96
C GLN A 164 -7.36 -19.77 -9.07
N LEU A 165 -7.30 -19.44 -7.78
CA LEU A 165 -8.39 -19.62 -6.83
C LEU A 165 -9.62 -18.81 -7.21
N ALA A 166 -9.46 -17.61 -7.78
CA ALA A 166 -10.57 -16.84 -8.34
C ALA A 166 -11.25 -17.60 -9.50
N GLY A 167 -10.45 -18.19 -10.39
CA GLY A 167 -10.95 -19.03 -11.48
C GLY A 167 -11.69 -20.28 -11.02
N GLU A 168 -11.20 -20.92 -9.95
CA GLU A 168 -11.84 -22.07 -9.32
C GLU A 168 -13.17 -21.67 -8.65
N LEU A 169 -13.17 -20.57 -7.89
CA LEU A 169 -14.36 -20.04 -7.22
C LEU A 169 -15.47 -19.62 -8.21
N PHE A 170 -15.08 -19.06 -9.35
CA PHE A 170 -16.01 -18.55 -10.37
C PHE A 170 -16.14 -19.47 -11.58
N LYS A 171 -15.79 -20.75 -11.44
CA LYS A 171 -15.84 -21.74 -12.51
C LYS A 171 -17.20 -21.73 -13.21
N GLY A 172 -17.17 -21.63 -14.54
CA GLY A 172 -18.37 -21.62 -15.38
C GLY A 172 -19.10 -20.26 -15.46
N SER A 173 -18.57 -19.21 -14.83
CA SER A 173 -19.12 -17.85 -14.90
C SER A 173 -18.10 -16.85 -15.41
N LYS A 174 -18.56 -15.77 -16.05
CA LYS A 174 -17.72 -14.60 -16.29
C LYS A 174 -17.53 -13.81 -15.00
N PHE A 175 -16.34 -13.27 -14.77
CA PHE A 175 -16.03 -12.45 -13.60
C PHE A 175 -15.02 -11.36 -13.93
N LEU A 176 -15.10 -10.23 -13.21
CA LEU A 176 -14.10 -9.17 -13.33
C LEU A 176 -12.85 -9.56 -12.54
N LEU A 177 -11.67 -9.38 -13.12
CA LEU A 177 -10.39 -9.64 -12.46
C LEU A 177 -9.55 -8.37 -12.43
N GLN A 178 -9.27 -7.86 -11.23
CA GLN A 178 -8.37 -6.74 -11.04
C GLN A 178 -7.07 -7.22 -10.39
N THR A 179 -5.94 -6.98 -11.05
CA THR A 179 -4.60 -7.20 -10.51
C THR A 179 -3.72 -5.98 -10.78
N ASN A 180 -2.62 -5.82 -10.03
CA ASN A 180 -1.70 -4.71 -10.27
C ASN A 180 -1.03 -4.80 -11.65
N ASN A 181 -0.68 -3.65 -12.24
CA ASN A 181 -0.01 -3.58 -13.54
C ASN A 181 1.28 -4.40 -13.63
N TRP A 182 2.05 -4.50 -12.55
CA TRP A 182 3.28 -5.32 -12.52
C TRP A 182 3.00 -6.82 -12.68
N HIS A 183 1.77 -7.25 -12.38
CA HIS A 183 1.28 -8.61 -12.60
C HIS A 183 0.59 -8.73 -13.96
N SER A 184 -0.43 -7.90 -14.24
CA SER A 184 -1.27 -8.00 -15.44
C SER A 184 -0.53 -7.70 -16.74
N ALA A 185 0.44 -6.77 -16.76
CA ALA A 185 1.23 -6.48 -17.96
C ALA A 185 2.10 -7.67 -18.43
N ARG A 186 2.18 -8.73 -17.62
CA ARG A 186 2.97 -9.94 -17.90
C ARG A 186 2.10 -11.16 -18.17
N LEU A 187 0.77 -11.04 -18.13
CA LEU A 187 -0.14 -12.14 -18.44
C LEU A 187 -0.55 -12.05 -19.91
N ALA A 188 -0.38 -13.15 -20.64
CA ALA A 188 -1.05 -13.28 -21.93
C ALA A 188 -2.54 -13.61 -21.67
N PRO A 189 -3.47 -13.26 -22.58
CA PRO A 189 -4.89 -13.58 -22.42
C PRO A 189 -5.18 -15.06 -22.14
N GLU A 190 -4.40 -15.96 -22.71
CA GLU A 190 -4.45 -17.41 -22.52
C GLU A 190 -4.02 -17.88 -21.12
N ASP A 191 -3.27 -17.06 -20.38
CA ASP A 191 -2.86 -17.35 -19.00
C ASP A 191 -3.94 -17.01 -17.97
N LEU A 192 -5.01 -16.33 -18.40
CA LEU A 192 -6.11 -15.96 -17.52
C LEU A 192 -7.06 -17.14 -17.29
N PRO A 193 -7.64 -17.27 -16.09
CA PRO A 193 -8.69 -18.24 -15.86
C PRO A 193 -9.85 -18.05 -16.85
N LYS A 194 -10.46 -19.16 -17.29
CA LYS A 194 -11.62 -19.11 -18.18
C LYS A 194 -12.73 -18.23 -17.58
N GLY A 195 -13.21 -17.27 -18.37
CA GLY A 195 -14.25 -16.33 -17.94
C GLY A 195 -13.74 -15.09 -17.19
N ALA A 196 -12.44 -14.99 -16.90
CA ALA A 196 -11.85 -13.79 -16.31
C ALA A 196 -11.86 -12.64 -17.32
N ILE A 197 -12.25 -11.45 -16.84
CA ILE A 197 -12.27 -10.21 -17.63
C ILE A 197 -11.37 -9.22 -16.92
N PRO A 198 -10.16 -8.97 -17.44
CA PRO A 198 -9.22 -8.08 -16.78
C PRO A 198 -9.75 -6.65 -16.77
N ILE A 199 -9.73 -6.01 -15.61
CA ILE A 199 -10.03 -4.59 -15.44
C ILE A 199 -8.82 -3.85 -14.90
N LYS A 200 -8.68 -2.57 -15.25
CA LYS A 200 -7.58 -1.72 -14.78
C LYS A 200 -7.68 -1.48 -13.28
N VAL A 201 -6.55 -1.17 -12.64
CA VAL A 201 -6.52 -0.76 -11.22
C VAL A 201 -7.31 0.54 -11.03
N ASN A 202 -7.11 1.50 -11.94
CA ASN A 202 -7.88 2.74 -12.00
C ASN A 202 -8.97 2.60 -13.07
N SER A 203 -10.16 2.18 -12.67
CA SER A 203 -11.32 1.96 -13.57
C SER A 203 -12.34 3.09 -13.51
N HIS A 204 -11.93 4.36 -13.30
CA HIS A 204 -12.87 5.49 -13.24
C HIS A 204 -13.76 5.57 -14.48
N GLY A 205 -15.04 5.94 -14.29
CA GLY A 205 -15.97 6.24 -15.40
C GLY A 205 -16.54 5.07 -16.23
N LEU A 206 -16.06 3.83 -16.10
CA LEU A 206 -16.55 2.72 -16.93
C LEU A 206 -17.87 2.11 -16.41
N ASN A 207 -18.92 2.14 -17.23
CA ASN A 207 -20.25 1.56 -16.94
C ASN A 207 -20.50 0.22 -17.66
N GLU A 208 -19.54 -0.23 -18.47
CA GLU A 208 -19.66 -1.45 -19.30
C GLU A 208 -19.72 -2.76 -18.50
N TYR A 209 -19.38 -2.73 -17.21
CA TYR A 209 -19.30 -3.93 -16.36
C TYR A 209 -20.52 -4.18 -15.46
N LYS A 210 -21.61 -3.43 -15.63
CA LYS A 210 -22.83 -3.57 -14.81
C LYS A 210 -23.44 -4.97 -14.89
N GLY A 211 -23.28 -5.67 -16.02
CA GLY A 211 -23.81 -7.03 -16.19
C GLY A 211 -23.08 -8.13 -15.41
N TYR A 212 -21.96 -7.84 -14.74
CA TYR A 212 -21.19 -8.85 -14.00
C TYR A 212 -21.62 -8.89 -12.54
N THR A 213 -21.79 -10.09 -11.97
CA THR A 213 -22.13 -10.28 -10.56
C THR A 213 -20.95 -10.81 -9.74
N ARG A 214 -19.79 -11.04 -10.38
CA ARG A 214 -18.61 -11.63 -9.75
C ARG A 214 -17.39 -10.78 -10.01
N ALA A 215 -16.61 -10.54 -8.97
CA ALA A 215 -15.36 -9.79 -9.06
C ALA A 215 -14.29 -10.36 -8.14
N ALA A 216 -13.07 -10.49 -8.67
CA ALA A 216 -11.85 -10.73 -7.92
C ALA A 216 -11.00 -9.45 -7.92
N SER A 217 -10.95 -8.76 -6.78
CA SER A 217 -10.13 -7.56 -6.58
C SER A 217 -8.85 -7.92 -5.83
N LEU A 218 -7.80 -8.24 -6.59
CA LEU A 218 -6.51 -8.70 -6.06
C LEU A 218 -5.40 -7.65 -6.20
N ALA A 219 -5.71 -6.49 -6.78
CA ALA A 219 -4.77 -5.37 -6.86
C ALA A 219 -4.58 -4.73 -5.48
N ILE A 220 -3.33 -4.44 -5.14
CA ILE A 220 -2.94 -3.82 -3.87
C ILE A 220 -2.24 -2.50 -4.13
N THR A 221 -2.75 -1.44 -3.52
CA THR A 221 -2.16 -0.11 -3.48
C THR A 221 -1.78 0.18 -2.03
N ASN A 222 -0.48 0.11 -1.73
CA ASN A 222 0.05 0.47 -0.43
C ASN A 222 1.10 1.56 -0.63
N PRO A 223 1.20 2.54 0.28
CA PRO A 223 2.29 3.51 0.27
C PRO A 223 3.61 2.82 0.57
N ASP A 224 4.71 3.40 0.10
CA ASP A 224 6.03 2.97 0.55
C ASP A 224 6.28 3.33 2.02
N ASN A 225 7.38 2.83 2.61
CA ASN A 225 7.63 3.04 4.04
C ASN A 225 7.84 4.51 4.44
N HIS A 226 8.36 5.34 3.54
CA HIS A 226 8.60 6.76 3.82
C HIS A 226 7.29 7.53 3.70
N GLU A 227 6.52 7.26 2.65
CA GLU A 227 5.17 7.80 2.47
C GLU A 227 4.24 7.38 3.62
N ALA A 228 4.27 6.11 4.04
CA ALA A 228 3.47 5.62 5.17
C ALA A 228 3.77 6.37 6.48
N ARG A 229 5.06 6.58 6.80
CA ARG A 229 5.46 7.35 7.99
C ARG A 229 5.03 8.81 7.88
N TRP A 230 5.20 9.41 6.71
CA TRP A 230 4.74 10.76 6.43
C TRP A 230 3.23 10.87 6.66
N LEU A 231 2.43 10.01 6.03
CA LEU A 231 0.98 9.94 6.18
C LEU A 231 0.55 9.79 7.64
N VAL A 232 1.07 8.81 8.37
CA VAL A 232 0.72 8.57 9.78
C VAL A 232 0.98 9.82 10.63
N SER A 233 2.13 10.48 10.44
CA SER A 233 2.48 11.67 11.22
C SER A 233 1.60 12.90 10.96
N ARG A 234 0.92 13.00 9.82
CA ARG A 234 0.00 14.14 9.50
C ARG A 234 -1.47 13.78 9.69
N THR A 235 -1.84 12.56 9.35
CA THR A 235 -3.23 12.09 9.44
C THR A 235 -3.59 11.60 10.83
N GLY A 236 -2.61 11.35 11.72
CA GLY A 236 -2.87 10.76 13.04
C GLY A 236 -3.49 9.36 13.00
N LEU A 237 -3.57 8.74 11.83
CA LEU A 237 -4.12 7.40 11.68
C LEU A 237 -3.19 6.36 12.30
N ASP A 238 -3.80 5.37 12.93
CA ASP A 238 -3.12 4.12 13.21
C ASP A 238 -2.59 3.49 11.90
N PRO A 239 -1.38 2.90 11.88
CA PRO A 239 -0.79 2.33 10.67
C PRO A 239 -1.70 1.37 9.92
N ASP A 240 -2.45 0.50 10.62
CA ASP A 240 -3.31 -0.49 9.96
C ASP A 240 -4.50 0.19 9.29
N LYS A 241 -5.07 1.22 9.94
CA LYS A 241 -6.12 2.06 9.35
C LYS A 241 -5.61 2.85 8.14
N MET A 242 -4.38 3.34 8.17
CA MET A 242 -3.76 4.04 7.06
C MET A 242 -3.59 3.13 5.83
N TYR A 243 -3.09 1.91 6.03
CA TYR A 243 -2.96 0.94 4.93
C TYR A 243 -4.33 0.53 4.36
N LEU A 244 -5.34 0.35 5.22
CA LEU A 244 -6.70 0.08 4.76
C LEU A 244 -7.27 1.27 3.97
N ALA A 245 -7.14 2.50 4.48
CA ALA A 245 -7.60 3.71 3.81
C ALA A 245 -6.98 3.88 2.42
N TYR A 246 -5.70 3.55 2.26
CA TYR A 246 -5.01 3.63 0.96
C TYR A 246 -5.53 2.59 -0.05
N ARG A 247 -5.81 1.37 0.42
CA ARG A 247 -6.12 0.21 -0.42
C ARG A 247 -7.60 0.04 -0.72
N ILE A 248 -8.48 0.36 0.24
CA ILE A 248 -9.90 0.00 0.18
C ILE A 248 -10.60 0.67 -1.00
N HIS A 249 -10.17 1.85 -1.43
CA HIS A 249 -10.74 2.53 -2.60
C HIS A 249 -10.54 1.73 -3.88
N THR A 250 -9.38 1.09 -4.07
CA THR A 250 -9.13 0.24 -5.23
C THR A 250 -10.08 -0.96 -5.22
N VAL A 251 -10.23 -1.59 -4.06
CA VAL A 251 -11.13 -2.73 -3.86
C VAL A 251 -12.59 -2.34 -4.08
N TYR A 252 -13.04 -1.27 -3.42
CA TYR A 252 -14.41 -0.77 -3.51
C TYR A 252 -14.75 -0.35 -4.93
N GLN A 253 -13.81 0.28 -5.65
CA GLN A 253 -14.02 0.64 -7.05
C GLN A 253 -14.22 -0.60 -7.92
N ALA A 254 -13.46 -1.67 -7.73
CA ALA A 254 -13.58 -2.89 -8.52
C ALA A 254 -14.93 -3.59 -8.31
N VAL A 255 -15.32 -3.83 -7.04
CA VAL A 255 -16.62 -4.44 -6.74
C VAL A 255 -17.77 -3.52 -7.14
N GLY A 256 -17.59 -2.21 -6.97
CA GLY A 256 -18.54 -1.19 -7.39
C GLY A 256 -18.71 -1.09 -8.91
N ARG A 257 -17.96 -1.80 -9.76
CA ARG A 257 -18.22 -1.89 -11.21
C ARG A 257 -19.22 -2.97 -11.59
N THR A 258 -19.54 -3.86 -10.66
CA THR A 258 -20.47 -4.97 -10.88
C THR A 258 -21.94 -4.51 -10.88
N ALA A 259 -22.85 -5.46 -10.97
CA ALA A 259 -24.29 -5.32 -10.87
C ALA A 259 -24.79 -4.69 -9.54
N ILE A 260 -23.92 -4.37 -8.57
CA ILE A 260 -24.27 -3.55 -7.40
C ILE A 260 -24.88 -2.21 -7.82
N ARG A 261 -24.47 -1.68 -8.99
CA ARG A 261 -24.99 -0.42 -9.53
C ARG A 261 -26.40 -0.50 -10.09
N ASP A 262 -26.87 -1.71 -10.40
CA ASP A 262 -28.17 -1.90 -11.00
C ASP A 262 -29.23 -1.92 -9.90
N TYR A 263 -30.02 -0.86 -9.86
CA TYR A 263 -31.04 -0.68 -8.83
C TYR A 263 -32.06 -1.82 -8.83
N GLY A 264 -32.42 -2.29 -7.63
CA GLY A 264 -33.37 -3.40 -7.46
C GLY A 264 -32.84 -4.76 -7.93
N ASN A 265 -31.56 -4.86 -8.31
CA ASN A 265 -30.96 -6.10 -8.72
C ASN A 265 -30.76 -7.02 -7.50
N ALA A 266 -31.62 -8.02 -7.36
CA ALA A 266 -31.56 -9.05 -6.32
C ALA A 266 -30.69 -10.26 -6.72
N VAL A 267 -30.01 -10.21 -7.87
CA VAL A 267 -29.15 -11.32 -8.31
C VAL A 267 -27.98 -11.46 -7.33
N PRO A 268 -27.68 -12.68 -6.85
CA PRO A 268 -26.55 -12.91 -5.96
C PRO A 268 -25.22 -12.49 -6.59
N LYS A 269 -24.41 -11.80 -5.80
CA LYS A 269 -23.11 -11.25 -6.16
C LYS A 269 -22.04 -11.85 -5.27
N VAL A 270 -20.86 -12.11 -5.82
CA VAL A 270 -19.75 -12.73 -5.07
C VAL A 270 -18.47 -11.96 -5.32
N PHE A 271 -17.84 -11.50 -4.24
CA PHE A 271 -16.59 -10.75 -4.28
C PHE A 271 -15.48 -11.54 -3.61
N LEU A 272 -14.34 -11.62 -4.29
CA LEU A 272 -13.11 -12.16 -3.76
C LEU A 272 -12.09 -11.03 -3.67
N VAL A 273 -11.49 -10.83 -2.51
CA VAL A 273 -10.43 -9.84 -2.30
C VAL A 273 -9.15 -10.51 -1.79
N ALA A 274 -8.03 -9.79 -1.81
CA ALA A 274 -6.77 -10.37 -1.41
C ALA A 274 -6.70 -10.64 0.11
N GLY A 275 -6.88 -9.61 0.94
CA GLY A 275 -6.73 -9.70 2.40
C GLY A 275 -8.04 -9.91 3.16
N LYS A 276 -7.93 -10.46 4.37
CA LYS A 276 -9.06 -10.60 5.31
C LYS A 276 -9.62 -9.23 5.72
N GLU A 277 -8.76 -8.28 6.05
CA GLU A 277 -9.15 -6.92 6.45
C GLU A 277 -10.05 -6.22 5.42
N ASP A 278 -9.73 -6.38 4.12
CA ASP A 278 -10.54 -5.84 3.03
C ASP A 278 -11.92 -6.49 2.99
N ALA A 279 -11.94 -7.81 3.12
CA ALA A 279 -13.18 -8.58 3.09
C ALA A 279 -14.06 -8.22 4.30
N GLU A 280 -13.48 -8.09 5.48
CA GLU A 280 -14.19 -7.68 6.69
C GLU A 280 -14.71 -6.25 6.57
N TYR A 281 -13.92 -5.35 6.00
CA TYR A 281 -14.38 -3.99 5.76
C TYR A 281 -15.57 -3.96 4.81
N LEU A 282 -15.48 -4.65 3.66
CA LEU A 282 -16.61 -4.74 2.73
C LEU A 282 -17.82 -5.42 3.35
N HIS A 283 -17.62 -6.43 4.20
CA HIS A 283 -18.70 -7.15 4.88
C HIS A 283 -19.42 -6.28 5.89
N LYS A 284 -18.69 -5.43 6.62
CA LYS A 284 -19.26 -4.39 7.50
C LYS A 284 -19.99 -3.31 6.70
N LEU A 285 -19.41 -2.91 5.56
CA LEU A 285 -19.99 -1.91 4.69
C LEU A 285 -21.33 -2.40 4.13
N PHE A 286 -21.34 -3.55 3.45
CA PHE A 286 -22.53 -4.14 2.85
C PHE A 286 -23.34 -4.94 3.88
N GLN A 287 -24.26 -4.24 4.55
CA GLN A 287 -25.07 -4.77 5.66
C GLN A 287 -25.87 -6.00 5.25
N GLY A 288 -25.80 -7.07 6.04
CA GLY A 288 -26.49 -8.33 5.75
C GLY A 288 -25.81 -9.20 4.67
N SER A 289 -24.64 -8.80 4.17
CA SER A 289 -23.85 -9.66 3.29
C SER A 289 -23.44 -10.97 3.96
N ARG A 290 -23.11 -11.98 3.15
CA ARG A 290 -22.67 -13.29 3.62
C ARG A 290 -21.15 -13.38 3.65
N TRP A 291 -20.61 -13.76 4.80
CA TRP A 291 -19.20 -14.11 4.94
C TRP A 291 -18.93 -15.52 4.38
N ILE A 292 -18.14 -15.61 3.31
CA ILE A 292 -17.61 -16.89 2.80
C ILE A 292 -16.34 -17.27 3.57
N GLY A 293 -15.54 -16.26 3.96
CA GLY A 293 -14.25 -16.45 4.61
C GLY A 293 -13.12 -16.71 3.62
N LYS A 294 -12.12 -17.46 4.09
CA LYS A 294 -10.91 -17.74 3.33
C LYS A 294 -11.19 -18.77 2.23
N VAL A 295 -10.82 -18.44 1.00
CA VAL A 295 -10.88 -19.33 -0.16
C VAL A 295 -9.50 -19.89 -0.45
N GLY A 296 -9.44 -21.20 -0.62
CA GLY A 296 -8.25 -21.92 -1.03
C GLY A 296 -7.26 -22.20 0.11
N ASP A 297 -6.06 -22.58 -0.30
CA ASP A 297 -5.06 -23.25 0.52
C ASP A 297 -3.81 -22.41 0.78
N VAL A 298 -3.83 -21.10 0.48
CA VAL A 298 -2.68 -20.23 0.73
C VAL A 298 -2.36 -20.22 2.24
N PRO A 299 -1.25 -20.81 2.68
CA PRO A 299 -0.92 -20.92 4.10
C PRO A 299 -0.47 -19.58 4.68
N SER A 300 -0.31 -19.53 6.00
CA SER A 300 0.31 -18.39 6.68
C SER A 300 1.76 -18.22 6.22
N LEU A 301 2.02 -17.16 5.45
CA LEU A 301 3.34 -16.84 4.93
C LEU A 301 4.28 -16.43 6.08
N LYS A 302 3.74 -15.82 7.13
CA LYS A 302 4.45 -15.54 8.39
C LYS A 302 4.99 -16.83 9.02
N GLN A 303 4.15 -17.85 9.17
CA GLN A 303 4.55 -19.15 9.73
C GLN A 303 5.55 -19.87 8.80
N LEU A 304 5.35 -19.82 7.48
CA LEU A 304 6.29 -20.39 6.52
C LEU A 304 7.69 -19.75 6.61
N THR A 305 7.77 -18.42 6.75
CA THR A 305 9.06 -17.75 6.95
C THR A 305 9.72 -18.20 8.25
N GLN A 306 8.96 -18.29 9.34
CA GLN A 306 9.50 -18.71 10.63
C GLN A 306 10.05 -20.14 10.57
N LYS A 307 9.31 -21.07 9.96
CA LYS A 307 9.73 -22.45 9.78
C LYS A 307 11.00 -22.58 8.91
N ASN A 308 11.10 -21.75 7.88
CA ASN A 308 12.21 -21.77 6.93
C ASN A 308 13.36 -20.82 7.30
N ARG A 309 13.30 -20.18 8.47
CA ARG A 309 14.32 -19.23 8.91
C ARG A 309 15.57 -20.01 9.28
N LYS A 310 16.66 -19.81 8.51
CA LYS A 310 17.99 -20.25 8.95
C LYS A 310 18.28 -19.64 10.34
N PRO A 311 18.83 -20.39 11.30
CA PRO A 311 19.24 -19.83 12.59
C PRO A 311 20.16 -18.65 12.31
N LYS A 312 19.83 -17.45 12.82
CA LYS A 312 20.77 -16.35 12.67
C LYS A 312 21.94 -16.62 13.61
N LEU A 313 23.13 -16.14 13.25
CA LEU A 313 24.29 -16.25 14.13
C LEU A 313 24.02 -15.63 15.51
N VAL A 314 23.19 -14.58 15.58
CA VAL A 314 22.73 -13.97 16.85
C VAL A 314 21.89 -14.89 17.73
N ASP A 315 21.26 -15.91 17.16
CA ASP A 315 20.44 -16.89 17.86
C ASP A 315 21.32 -18.02 18.45
N SER A 316 22.62 -18.07 18.10
CA SER A 316 23.59 -18.99 18.71
C SER A 316 23.98 -18.51 20.12
N SER A 317 23.74 -19.37 21.11
CA SER A 317 24.15 -19.15 22.51
C SER A 317 25.65 -18.86 22.63
N GLN A 318 26.47 -19.46 21.77
CA GLN A 318 27.91 -19.26 21.73
C GLN A 318 28.25 -17.85 21.21
N TYR A 319 27.63 -17.41 20.11
CA TYR A 319 27.83 -16.06 19.58
C TYR A 319 27.38 -14.97 20.56
N ALA A 320 26.24 -15.17 21.23
CA ALA A 320 25.74 -14.26 22.25
C ALA A 320 26.73 -14.10 23.41
N ARG A 321 27.32 -15.20 23.90
CA ARG A 321 28.37 -15.18 24.93
C ARG A 321 29.58 -14.37 24.49
N TRP A 322 30.09 -14.63 23.29
CA TRP A 322 31.25 -13.91 22.73
C TRP A 322 30.99 -12.42 22.56
N ARG A 323 29.81 -12.04 22.04
CA ARG A 323 29.41 -10.64 21.90
C ARG A 323 29.31 -9.93 23.24
N ASN A 324 28.65 -10.54 24.23
CA ASN A 324 28.50 -9.94 25.57
C ASN A 324 29.85 -9.76 26.26
N ARG A 325 30.76 -10.74 26.13
CA ARG A 325 32.12 -10.65 26.66
C ARG A 325 32.93 -9.55 25.97
N ARG A 326 32.86 -9.46 24.63
CA ARG A 326 33.48 -8.36 23.86
C ARG A 326 32.99 -6.99 24.32
N ASP A 327 31.68 -6.83 24.49
CA ASP A 327 31.08 -5.55 24.86
C ASP A 327 31.39 -5.19 26.33
N ALA A 328 31.59 -6.17 27.22
CA ALA A 328 32.13 -5.96 28.56
C ALA A 328 33.60 -5.49 28.54
N LEU A 329 34.45 -6.13 27.74
CA LEU A 329 35.86 -5.74 27.59
C LEU A 329 36.03 -4.36 26.95
N LYS A 330 35.23 -4.02 25.93
CA LYS A 330 35.21 -2.67 25.34
C LYS A 330 34.79 -1.59 26.34
N ARG A 331 33.89 -1.91 27.29
CA ARG A 331 33.55 -0.99 28.38
C ARG A 331 34.72 -0.77 29.33
N LYS A 332 35.55 -1.79 29.61
CA LYS A 332 36.78 -1.63 30.40
C LYS A 332 37.83 -0.78 29.69
N ILE A 333 37.99 -0.93 28.37
CA ILE A 333 38.87 -0.07 27.56
C ILE A 333 38.46 1.39 27.69
N ARG A 334 37.17 1.70 27.53
CA ARG A 334 36.66 3.08 27.66
C ARG A 334 36.89 3.68 29.06
N LYS A 335 36.99 2.84 30.08
CA LYS A 335 37.28 3.24 31.47
C LYS A 335 38.78 3.26 31.80
N GLY A 336 39.65 2.85 30.88
CA GLY A 336 41.09 2.77 31.11
C GLY A 336 41.53 1.66 32.06
N THR A 337 40.67 0.68 32.35
CA THR A 337 40.91 -0.34 33.39
C THR A 337 41.14 -1.75 32.83
N ILE A 338 41.64 -1.87 31.60
CA ILE A 338 41.86 -3.18 30.96
C ILE A 338 43.25 -3.70 31.31
N SER A 339 43.36 -5.00 31.61
CA SER A 339 44.66 -5.67 31.78
C SER A 339 45.19 -6.21 30.45
N GLU A 340 46.50 -6.45 30.36
CA GLU A 340 47.13 -7.01 29.15
C GLU A 340 46.55 -8.40 28.74
N PRO A 341 46.27 -9.33 29.67
CA PRO A 341 45.57 -10.58 29.33
C PRO A 341 44.16 -10.36 28.75
N GLU A 342 43.43 -9.37 29.28
CA GLU A 342 42.07 -9.03 28.80
C GLU A 342 42.09 -8.36 27.42
N ALA A 343 43.14 -7.61 27.10
CA ALA A 343 43.34 -7.06 25.76
C ALA A 343 43.59 -8.15 24.72
N LYS A 344 44.42 -9.15 25.05
CA LYS A 344 44.64 -10.34 24.21
C LYS A 344 43.37 -11.17 24.05
N GLU A 345 42.59 -11.33 25.13
CA GLU A 345 41.29 -12.00 25.07
C GLU A 345 40.35 -11.28 24.09
N LEU A 346 40.27 -9.94 24.14
CA LEU A 346 39.42 -9.18 23.23
C LEU A 346 39.77 -9.41 21.76
N GLU A 347 41.07 -9.48 21.44
CA GLU A 347 41.55 -9.75 20.08
C GLU A 347 41.12 -11.13 19.58
N GLN A 348 41.28 -12.17 20.42
CA GLN A 348 40.82 -13.53 20.12
C GLN A 348 39.31 -13.60 19.93
N ILE A 349 38.54 -12.88 20.74
CA ILE A 349 37.07 -12.80 20.59
C ILE A 349 36.69 -12.14 19.26
N ASN A 350 37.39 -11.07 18.87
CA ASN A 350 37.12 -10.40 17.60
C ASN A 350 37.43 -11.32 16.41
N SER A 351 38.53 -12.07 16.45
CA SER A 351 38.86 -13.08 15.43
C SER A 351 37.80 -14.17 15.34
N ARG A 352 37.41 -14.79 16.47
CA ARG A 352 36.35 -15.82 16.49
C ARG A 352 35.00 -15.32 15.99
N LEU A 353 34.64 -14.08 16.30
CA LEU A 353 33.42 -13.46 15.79
C LEU A 353 33.49 -13.15 14.29
N ALA A 354 34.69 -12.91 13.73
CA ALA A 354 34.90 -12.75 12.30
C ALA A 354 34.75 -14.10 11.58
N ASP A 355 35.37 -15.17 12.09
CA ASP A 355 35.27 -16.52 11.52
C ASP A 355 33.82 -17.02 11.50
N LEU A 356 33.10 -16.82 12.61
CA LEU A 356 31.68 -17.18 12.72
C LEU A 356 30.79 -16.40 11.74
N LYS A 357 31.14 -15.14 11.43
CA LYS A 357 30.43 -14.36 10.41
C LYS A 357 30.74 -14.85 9.00
N MET A 358 32.01 -15.12 8.70
CA MET A 358 32.43 -15.68 7.41
C MET A 358 31.77 -17.03 7.14
N ALA A 359 31.69 -17.90 8.15
CA ALA A 359 30.99 -19.18 8.04
C ALA A 359 29.48 -19.04 7.84
N ALA A 360 28.85 -18.00 8.41
CA ALA A 360 27.43 -17.73 8.25
C ALA A 360 27.09 -17.08 6.90
N ASP A 361 28.01 -16.28 6.33
CA ASP A 361 27.83 -15.60 5.04
C ASP A 361 28.16 -16.51 3.84
N GLY A 362 28.93 -17.58 4.06
CA GLY A 362 29.30 -18.58 3.04
C GLY A 362 28.34 -19.77 2.87
N ALA A 363 27.24 -19.84 3.64
CA ALA A 363 26.31 -20.98 3.70
C ALA A 363 24.84 -20.59 3.43
#